data_AF-A0A564WGL8-F1
#
_entry.id   AF-A0A564WGL8-F1
#
_cell.length_a   1.000
_cell.length_b   1.000
_cell.length_c   1.000
_cell.angle_alpha   90.00
_cell.angle_beta   90.00
_cell.angle_gamma   90.00
#
_symmetry.space_group_name_H-M   'P 1'
#
loop_
_entity.id
_entity.type
_entity.pdbx_description
1 polymer ?
#
loop_
_entity_poly.entity_id
_entity_poly.type
_entity_poly.pdbx_seq_one_letter_code
_entity_poly.pdbx_strand_id
1 'polypeptide(L)'
;MLIRRRKAAANRRRMATMLARSGALTGLRLLRHPKRARVLLARSRRRRNQQRAGGKRSRLKSLWWLALPLFRAIFPRQATALAGAPAVMRTGAPMEPLRFNAFEVRLAESEAEVEAAQRLRYRVFYDEMQARPSRQVRALGRDVDPYDAFCDHLLVIDRQKMNEDGGAAAAVVGTYRLLRRSVAVRHRGFYSAAEYDLEPLMRLPGEIVELGRSCVEAKYRSGGVMHVLWRGLMAYVQMHDINLMFGCASFHGTDPRVFDRSLSYLHHFHLAPPSLRPRALPLQFVRMDTIPRSGIDVQAAMSELPPLIKGYLRAGSFVGDGAVIDRQFNTIDVCVIVKTDLITAKYDRRYRKQASEPTGS
;
A
#
# COMPACT_ATOMS: atom_id res chain seq x y z
N MET A 1 -21.50 49.55 -28.00
CA MET A 1 -21.23 50.64 -27.05
C MET A 1 -22.39 50.64 -26.05
N LEU A 2 -22.13 50.78 -24.75
CA LEU A 2 -23.00 50.39 -23.61
C LEU A 2 -23.09 48.86 -23.37
N ILE A 3 -23.17 48.45 -22.11
CA ILE A 3 -23.18 47.07 -21.55
C ILE A 3 -21.81 46.43 -21.24
N ARG A 4 -20.67 46.96 -21.70
CA ARG A 4 -19.33 46.59 -21.15
C ARG A 4 -18.72 47.60 -20.15
N ARG A 5 -19.47 48.62 -19.73
CA ARG A 5 -19.03 49.64 -18.74
C ARG A 5 -19.72 49.59 -17.36
N ARG A 6 -20.58 48.59 -17.07
CA ARG A 6 -21.32 48.51 -15.79
C ARG A 6 -20.83 47.47 -14.76
N LYS A 7 -19.87 46.58 -15.09
CA LYS A 7 -19.31 45.61 -14.12
C LYS A 7 -17.99 46.01 -13.45
N ALA A 8 -17.30 47.07 -13.93
CA ALA A 8 -16.04 47.55 -13.33
C ALA A 8 -16.23 48.57 -12.19
N ALA A 9 -17.44 49.10 -11.98
CA ALA A 9 -17.75 50.09 -10.93
C ALA A 9 -18.28 49.46 -9.62
N ALA A 10 -18.70 48.19 -9.64
CA ALA A 10 -19.23 47.49 -8.47
C ALA A 10 -18.13 46.87 -7.57
N ASN A 11 -16.92 46.65 -8.10
CA ASN A 11 -15.83 46.02 -7.36
C ASN A 11 -14.86 47.00 -6.66
N ARG A 12 -15.07 48.31 -6.79
CA ARG A 12 -14.31 49.35 -6.06
C ARG A 12 -15.03 49.93 -4.84
N ARG A 13 -16.29 49.55 -4.60
CA ARG A 13 -17.10 50.01 -3.46
C ARG A 13 -17.18 49.03 -2.28
N ARG A 14 -16.58 47.83 -2.38
CA ARG A 14 -16.48 46.86 -1.26
C ARG A 14 -15.12 46.81 -0.57
N MET A 15 -14.05 47.38 -1.14
CA MET A 15 -12.75 47.52 -0.46
C MET A 15 -12.60 48.82 0.34
N ALA A 16 -13.49 49.81 0.17
CA ALA A 16 -13.44 51.08 0.89
C ALA A 16 -14.29 51.10 2.19
N THR A 17 -15.00 50.00 2.50
CA THR A 17 -15.74 49.80 3.76
C THR A 17 -14.91 49.04 4.80
N MET A 18 -13.65 48.77 4.47
CA MET A 18 -12.62 48.19 5.32
C MET A 18 -11.58 49.28 5.55
N LEU A 19 -11.89 50.35 6.31
CA LEU A 19 -10.92 51.31 6.90
C LEU A 19 -11.47 52.54 7.65
N ALA A 20 -12.79 52.72 7.88
CA ALA A 20 -13.27 53.92 8.59
C ALA A 20 -14.52 53.69 9.46
N ARG A 21 -14.29 53.25 10.71
CA ARG A 21 -15.16 53.24 11.92
C ARG A 21 -14.42 52.32 12.90
N SER A 22 -13.86 52.68 14.06
CA SER A 22 -14.08 53.77 15.01
C SER A 22 -12.83 53.84 15.91
N GLY A 23 -12.26 55.03 16.12
CA GLY A 23 -11.11 55.24 17.00
C GLY A 23 -11.50 55.59 18.44
N ALA A 24 -10.55 55.42 19.37
CA ALA A 24 -10.39 56.24 20.58
C ALA A 24 -9.01 55.96 21.25
N LEU A 25 -8.18 57.01 21.30
CA LEU A 25 -7.30 57.51 22.40
C LEU A 25 -6.48 56.48 23.21
N THR A 26 -5.16 56.59 23.45
CA THR A 26 -4.37 57.64 24.14
C THR A 26 -2.90 57.15 24.06
N GLY A 27 -1.83 57.88 23.74
CA GLY A 27 -1.19 58.96 24.49
C GLY A 27 0.31 58.63 24.77
N LEU A 28 1.19 59.62 24.54
CA LEU A 28 2.61 59.77 24.96
C LEU A 28 3.72 59.04 24.16
N ARG A 29 4.53 59.77 23.35
CA ARG A 29 5.82 60.47 23.65
C ARG A 29 7.02 59.54 23.34
N LEU A 30 8.14 59.88 22.68
CA LEU A 30 8.84 61.11 22.25
C LEU A 30 9.82 60.75 21.09
N LEU A 31 10.01 61.68 20.15
CA LEU A 31 11.30 62.22 19.58
C LEU A 31 12.43 61.24 19.14
N ARG A 32 13.24 61.43 18.08
CA ARG A 32 13.54 62.52 17.14
C ARG A 32 14.51 61.98 16.05
N HIS A 33 14.12 62.07 14.77
CA HIS A 33 14.86 62.61 13.58
C HIS A 33 16.33 62.25 13.17
N PRO A 34 16.73 62.48 11.88
CA PRO A 34 17.51 61.55 11.04
C PRO A 34 18.67 62.22 10.23
N LYS A 35 19.40 61.49 9.36
CA LYS A 35 20.12 61.99 8.15
C LYS A 35 20.29 60.80 7.17
N ARG A 36 19.72 60.69 5.95
CA ARG A 36 19.82 61.39 4.63
C ARG A 36 21.17 61.27 3.89
N ALA A 37 21.17 60.56 2.74
CA ALA A 37 21.70 60.91 1.38
C ALA A 37 21.64 59.64 0.46
N ARG A 38 20.96 59.51 -0.70
CA ARG A 38 21.07 60.12 -2.06
C ARG A 38 22.48 59.97 -2.70
N VAL A 39 22.75 59.60 -3.97
CA VAL A 39 21.96 59.24 -5.18
C VAL A 39 22.93 58.87 -6.37
N LEU A 40 22.47 58.00 -7.30
CA LEU A 40 22.69 57.85 -8.77
C LEU A 40 24.05 57.58 -9.52
N LEU A 41 23.91 56.68 -10.51
CA LEU A 41 24.33 56.69 -11.95
C LEU A 41 25.80 56.51 -12.38
N ALA A 42 26.08 55.47 -13.19
CA ALA A 42 26.21 55.58 -14.66
C ALA A 42 27.10 54.49 -15.32
N ARG A 43 26.66 54.11 -16.52
CA ARG A 43 27.16 53.13 -17.49
C ARG A 43 28.44 53.55 -18.27
N SER A 44 29.29 52.54 -18.52
CA SER A 44 29.82 52.10 -19.84
C SER A 44 31.18 52.55 -20.42
N ARG A 45 31.86 51.52 -20.99
CA ARG A 45 32.63 51.45 -22.26
C ARG A 45 34.08 52.00 -22.32
N ARG A 46 35.05 51.10 -22.55
CA ARG A 46 35.78 50.82 -23.83
C ARG A 46 36.98 49.86 -23.57
N ARG A 47 37.04 48.69 -24.25
CA ARG A 47 37.91 48.31 -25.41
C ARG A 47 39.36 48.00 -25.01
N ARG A 48 40.13 47.07 -25.59
CA ARG A 48 40.00 45.95 -26.56
C ARG A 48 41.41 45.35 -26.69
N ASN A 49 41.52 44.03 -26.86
CA ASN A 49 42.31 43.31 -27.88
C ASN A 49 41.69 41.90 -27.92
N GLN A 50 40.94 41.42 -28.94
CA GLN A 50 41.20 41.23 -30.38
C GLN A 50 42.46 40.34 -30.57
N GLN A 51 42.44 39.18 -31.24
CA GLN A 51 41.74 38.72 -32.47
C GLN A 51 41.66 37.17 -32.52
N ARG A 52 40.52 36.57 -32.93
CA ARG A 52 40.12 36.00 -34.26
C ARG A 52 40.68 34.57 -34.51
N ALA A 53 40.00 33.63 -35.17
CA ALA A 53 38.86 33.59 -36.11
C ALA A 53 38.12 32.24 -35.91
N GLY A 54 36.88 31.96 -36.31
CA GLY A 54 35.89 32.56 -37.19
C GLY A 54 35.15 31.40 -37.90
N GLY A 55 33.82 31.44 -38.06
CA GLY A 55 33.14 30.42 -38.87
C GLY A 55 31.64 30.15 -38.65
N LYS A 56 30.79 31.15 -38.94
CA LYS A 56 29.43 31.06 -39.53
C LYS A 56 28.33 30.19 -38.90
N ARG A 57 27.27 30.91 -38.49
CA ARG A 57 25.89 30.48 -38.26
C ARG A 57 25.21 30.01 -39.56
N SER A 58 24.28 29.06 -39.43
CA SER A 58 23.10 28.91 -40.29
C SER A 58 21.89 28.52 -39.43
N ARG A 59 20.78 29.22 -39.63
CA ARG A 59 19.44 28.92 -39.10
C ARG A 59 18.80 27.89 -40.03
N LEU A 60 18.08 26.90 -39.49
CA LEU A 60 16.87 26.40 -40.15
C LEU A 60 15.88 25.84 -39.13
N LYS A 61 14.61 26.18 -39.33
CA LYS A 61 13.42 25.70 -38.64
C LYS A 61 12.87 24.49 -39.41
N SER A 62 12.48 23.41 -38.74
CA SER A 62 11.32 22.54 -39.07
C SER A 62 11.39 21.25 -38.21
N LEU A 63 10.42 20.97 -37.33
CA LEU A 63 9.12 20.32 -37.58
C LEU A 63 9.26 18.84 -38.02
N TRP A 64 9.31 17.89 -37.07
CA TRP A 64 9.09 16.45 -37.32
C TRP A 64 8.31 15.80 -36.16
N TRP A 65 6.99 15.94 -36.23
CA TRP A 65 6.05 14.89 -35.88
C TRP A 65 5.47 14.39 -37.20
N LEU A 66 5.75 13.13 -37.56
CA LEU A 66 4.89 12.17 -38.28
C LEU A 66 5.74 11.03 -38.90
N ALA A 67 5.19 9.82 -38.78
CA ALA A 67 5.46 8.58 -39.54
C ALA A 67 6.54 7.59 -39.05
N LEU A 68 6.10 6.63 -38.21
CA LEU A 68 6.31 5.17 -38.41
C LEU A 68 5.89 4.78 -39.85
N PRO A 69 6.33 3.66 -40.49
CA PRO A 69 6.85 2.41 -39.89
C PRO A 69 7.95 1.66 -40.70
N LEU A 70 8.95 1.05 -40.06
CA LEU A 70 9.70 -0.07 -40.68
C LEU A 70 10.52 -0.88 -39.66
N PHE A 71 9.86 -1.67 -38.83
CA PHE A 71 10.48 -2.86 -38.21
C PHE A 71 9.37 -3.90 -37.99
N ARG A 72 9.06 -4.63 -39.07
CA ARG A 72 8.10 -5.74 -39.07
C ARG A 72 8.58 -6.80 -40.05
N ALA A 73 9.46 -7.68 -39.59
CA ALA A 73 9.68 -9.00 -40.17
C ALA A 73 10.78 -9.70 -39.35
N ILE A 74 10.41 -10.48 -38.31
CA ILE A 74 10.88 -11.85 -37.97
C ILE A 74 10.03 -12.28 -36.77
N PHE A 75 8.76 -12.63 -36.96
CA PHE A 75 7.98 -13.52 -36.07
C PHE A 75 6.65 -13.81 -36.80
N PRO A 76 6.38 -15.06 -37.22
CA PRO A 76 5.16 -15.37 -37.94
C PRO A 76 3.95 -15.23 -37.02
N ARG A 77 2.94 -14.51 -37.51
CA ARG A 77 1.58 -14.47 -36.95
C ARG A 77 1.00 -15.87 -36.98
N GLN A 78 0.74 -16.45 -35.82
CA GLN A 78 -0.38 -17.36 -35.66
C GLN A 78 -1.44 -16.67 -34.80
N ALA A 79 -2.56 -16.38 -35.42
CA ALA A 79 -3.78 -16.03 -34.72
C ALA A 79 -4.36 -17.34 -34.17
N THR A 80 -4.15 -17.58 -32.88
CA THR A 80 -4.84 -18.65 -32.17
C THR A 80 -6.04 -18.05 -31.47
N ALA A 81 -7.20 -18.67 -31.71
CA ALA A 81 -8.47 -18.34 -31.10
C ALA A 81 -8.36 -18.24 -29.57
N LEU A 82 -9.15 -17.34 -28.97
CA LEU A 82 -9.37 -17.25 -27.54
C LEU A 82 -9.98 -18.56 -27.02
N ALA A 83 -9.13 -19.47 -26.59
CA ALA A 83 -9.49 -20.71 -25.94
C ALA A 83 -8.94 -20.68 -24.50
N GLY A 84 -9.84 -20.65 -23.53
CA GLY A 84 -9.59 -20.95 -22.11
C GLY A 84 -8.73 -19.94 -21.35
N ALA A 85 -9.29 -19.32 -20.30
CA ALA A 85 -8.46 -18.87 -19.19
C ALA A 85 -7.65 -20.07 -18.67
N PRO A 86 -6.37 -19.90 -18.29
CA PRO A 86 -5.58 -21.01 -17.78
C PRO A 86 -6.27 -21.56 -16.53
N ALA A 87 -6.49 -22.88 -16.50
CA ALA A 87 -7.03 -23.56 -15.35
C ALA A 87 -6.21 -23.21 -14.10
N VAL A 88 -6.88 -22.84 -13.00
CA VAL A 88 -6.21 -22.55 -11.73
C VAL A 88 -5.43 -23.78 -11.30
N MET A 89 -4.10 -23.67 -11.28
CA MET A 89 -3.23 -24.80 -10.99
C MET A 89 -3.25 -25.05 -9.49
N ARG A 90 -3.84 -26.17 -9.06
CA ARG A 90 -3.85 -26.60 -7.66
C ARG A 90 -2.41 -26.86 -7.21
N THR A 91 -1.92 -26.09 -6.24
CA THR A 91 -0.52 -26.20 -5.80
C THR A 91 -0.32 -27.02 -4.53
N GLY A 92 -1.38 -27.59 -3.92
CA GLY A 92 -1.29 -28.33 -2.66
C GLY A 92 -2.43 -29.32 -2.40
N ALA A 93 -2.25 -30.15 -1.37
CA ALA A 93 -3.27 -31.05 -0.81
C ALA A 93 -4.43 -30.23 -0.20
N PRO A 94 -5.67 -30.75 -0.19
CA PRO A 94 -6.80 -30.04 0.37
C PRO A 94 -6.61 -29.82 1.88
N MET A 95 -6.87 -28.59 2.34
CA MET A 95 -6.91 -28.26 3.76
C MET A 95 -8.30 -28.55 4.32
N GLU A 96 -8.37 -29.43 5.33
CA GLU A 96 -9.63 -29.74 6.00
C GLU A 96 -10.32 -28.45 6.50
N PRO A 97 -11.62 -28.24 6.20
CA PRO A 97 -12.30 -27.03 6.58
C PRO A 97 -12.39 -26.87 8.10
N LEU A 98 -11.97 -25.72 8.61
CA LEU A 98 -12.13 -25.39 10.03
C LEU A 98 -13.40 -24.57 10.23
N ARG A 99 -14.18 -24.93 11.25
CA ARG A 99 -15.45 -24.25 11.56
C ARG A 99 -15.36 -23.52 12.90
N PHE A 100 -15.95 -22.33 12.92
CA PHE A 100 -16.11 -21.54 14.13
C PHE A 100 -17.39 -20.71 14.03
N ASN A 101 -18.35 -21.02 14.90
CA ASN A 101 -19.71 -20.46 14.84
C ASN A 101 -20.32 -20.65 13.44
N ALA A 102 -20.84 -19.57 12.84
CA ALA A 102 -21.42 -19.57 11.50
C ALA A 102 -20.38 -19.57 10.36
N PHE A 103 -19.08 -19.52 10.66
CA PHE A 103 -18.03 -19.40 9.65
C PHE A 103 -17.29 -20.71 9.41
N GLU A 104 -16.94 -20.93 8.14
CA GLU A 104 -16.00 -21.97 7.69
C GLU A 104 -14.77 -21.28 7.08
N VAL A 105 -13.58 -21.83 7.32
CA VAL A 105 -12.34 -21.41 6.66
C VAL A 105 -11.66 -22.60 6.00
N ARG A 106 -11.35 -22.43 4.72
CA ARG A 106 -10.68 -23.42 3.88
C ARG A 106 -10.01 -22.77 2.68
N LEU A 107 -9.26 -23.56 1.91
CA LEU A 107 -8.78 -23.12 0.61
C LEU A 107 -9.92 -23.13 -0.42
N ALA A 108 -9.81 -22.27 -1.42
CA ALA A 108 -10.71 -22.27 -2.57
C ALA A 108 -10.58 -23.60 -3.33
N GLU A 109 -11.70 -24.21 -3.68
CA GLU A 109 -11.76 -25.53 -4.32
C GLU A 109 -12.12 -25.46 -5.80
N SER A 110 -12.63 -24.30 -6.25
CA SER A 110 -13.08 -24.05 -7.62
C SER A 110 -12.74 -22.64 -8.11
N GLU A 111 -12.74 -22.47 -9.44
CA GLU A 111 -12.55 -21.15 -10.07
C GLU A 111 -13.63 -20.15 -9.67
N ALA A 112 -14.87 -20.61 -9.46
CA ALA A 112 -15.98 -19.78 -9.01
C ALA A 112 -15.71 -19.17 -7.62
N GLU A 113 -15.04 -19.90 -6.74
CA GLU A 113 -14.66 -19.40 -5.41
C GLU A 113 -13.49 -18.42 -5.47
N VAL A 114 -12.50 -18.67 -6.33
CA VAL A 114 -11.43 -17.70 -6.60
C VAL A 114 -12.03 -16.40 -7.17
N GLU A 115 -12.96 -16.52 -8.12
CA GLU A 115 -13.69 -15.39 -8.69
C GLU A 115 -14.49 -14.63 -7.63
N ALA A 116 -15.11 -15.33 -6.68
CA ALA A 116 -15.80 -14.71 -5.54
C ALA A 116 -14.82 -13.91 -4.66
N ALA A 117 -13.64 -14.45 -4.37
CA ALA A 117 -12.59 -13.74 -3.65
C ALA A 117 -12.13 -12.50 -4.41
N GLN A 118 -11.93 -12.58 -5.74
CA GLN A 118 -11.58 -11.44 -6.59
C GLN A 118 -12.65 -10.33 -6.57
N ARG A 119 -13.94 -10.70 -6.57
CA ARG A 119 -15.04 -9.73 -6.43
C ARG A 119 -15.08 -9.09 -5.05
N LEU A 120 -14.86 -9.88 -3.98
CA LEU A 120 -14.77 -9.35 -2.62
C LEU A 120 -13.62 -8.33 -2.51
N ARG A 121 -12.44 -8.70 -3.02
CA ARG A 121 -11.28 -7.81 -3.12
C ARG A 121 -11.60 -6.56 -3.92
N TYR A 122 -12.33 -6.66 -5.03
CA TYR A 122 -12.74 -5.50 -5.81
C TYR A 122 -13.56 -4.51 -4.96
N ARG A 123 -14.62 -5.01 -4.30
CA ARG A 123 -15.48 -4.18 -3.44
C ARG A 123 -14.70 -3.49 -2.33
N VAL A 124 -13.81 -4.22 -1.65
CA VAL A 124 -13.04 -3.64 -0.53
C VAL A 124 -11.97 -2.69 -1.04
N PHE A 125 -11.13 -3.09 -1.98
CA PHE A 125 -9.97 -2.28 -2.36
C PHE A 125 -10.34 -1.09 -3.25
N TYR A 126 -11.27 -1.26 -4.19
CA TYR A 126 -11.59 -0.23 -5.17
C TYR A 126 -12.81 0.59 -4.79
N ASP A 127 -13.92 -0.05 -4.41
CA ASP A 127 -15.16 0.69 -4.10
C ASP A 127 -15.06 1.40 -2.75
N GLU A 128 -14.49 0.74 -1.73
CA GLU A 128 -14.34 1.31 -0.39
C GLU A 128 -13.01 2.07 -0.23
N MET A 129 -11.88 1.39 -0.44
CA MET A 129 -10.54 1.93 -0.15
C MET A 129 -9.95 2.78 -1.30
N GLN A 130 -10.75 3.11 -2.31
CA GLN A 130 -10.39 4.06 -3.38
C GLN A 130 -9.11 3.70 -4.14
N ALA A 131 -8.80 2.41 -4.28
CA ALA A 131 -7.79 1.96 -5.23
C ALA A 131 -8.20 2.34 -6.66
N ARG A 132 -7.22 2.47 -7.55
CA ARG A 132 -7.38 2.90 -8.94
C ARG A 132 -7.40 1.69 -9.85
N PRO A 133 -8.57 1.26 -10.37
CA PRO A 133 -8.64 0.06 -11.19
C PRO A 133 -8.10 0.36 -12.60
N SER A 134 -7.37 -0.60 -13.16
CA SER A 134 -7.10 -0.61 -14.60
C SER A 134 -8.41 -0.75 -15.38
N ARG A 135 -8.37 -0.48 -16.69
CA ARG A 135 -9.57 -0.64 -17.54
C ARG A 135 -10.13 -2.06 -17.48
N GLN A 136 -9.25 -3.07 -17.42
CA GLN A 136 -9.64 -4.48 -17.32
C GLN A 136 -10.27 -4.81 -15.96
N VAL A 137 -9.61 -4.41 -14.87
CA VAL A 137 -10.10 -4.63 -13.49
C VAL A 137 -11.48 -4.00 -13.31
N ARG A 138 -11.67 -2.77 -13.82
CA ARG A 138 -12.97 -2.08 -13.80
C ARG A 138 -14.03 -2.80 -14.64
N ALA A 139 -13.68 -3.25 -15.85
CA ALA A 139 -14.63 -3.93 -16.74
C ALA A 139 -15.09 -5.28 -16.18
N LEU A 140 -14.21 -5.99 -15.46
CA LEU A 140 -14.52 -7.28 -14.86
C LEU A 140 -15.23 -7.16 -13.49
N GLY A 141 -15.07 -6.03 -12.79
CA GLY A 141 -15.50 -5.89 -11.39
C GLY A 141 -14.76 -6.84 -10.46
N ARG A 142 -13.47 -7.11 -10.76
CA ARG A 142 -12.64 -8.11 -10.09
C ARG A 142 -11.22 -7.59 -9.91
N ASP A 143 -10.69 -7.70 -8.70
CA ASP A 143 -9.26 -7.54 -8.43
C ASP A 143 -8.54 -8.80 -8.92
N VAL A 144 -8.00 -8.76 -10.15
CA VAL A 144 -7.32 -9.90 -10.78
C VAL A 144 -5.93 -9.51 -11.22
N ASP A 145 -4.95 -10.37 -10.93
CA ASP A 145 -3.58 -10.25 -11.42
C ASP A 145 -2.99 -11.62 -11.79
N PRO A 146 -1.82 -11.68 -12.47
CA PRO A 146 -1.23 -12.94 -12.90
C PRO A 146 -0.84 -13.92 -11.79
N TYR A 147 -0.76 -13.48 -10.52
CA TYR A 147 -0.43 -14.35 -9.39
C TYR A 147 -1.61 -15.22 -8.98
N ASP A 148 -2.85 -14.79 -9.26
CA ASP A 148 -4.05 -15.55 -8.86
C ASP A 148 -4.11 -16.96 -9.44
N ALA A 149 -3.44 -17.21 -10.56
CA ALA A 149 -3.41 -18.51 -11.24
C ALA A 149 -2.60 -19.60 -10.52
N PHE A 150 -1.69 -19.21 -9.62
CA PHE A 150 -0.80 -20.14 -8.92
C PHE A 150 -0.73 -19.89 -7.39
N CYS A 151 -1.36 -18.84 -6.88
CA CYS A 151 -1.53 -18.67 -5.44
C CYS A 151 -2.67 -19.56 -4.91
N ASP A 152 -2.51 -20.03 -3.68
CA ASP A 152 -3.63 -20.57 -2.92
C ASP A 152 -4.49 -19.41 -2.39
N HIS A 153 -5.80 -19.61 -2.32
CA HIS A 153 -6.76 -18.60 -1.84
C HIS A 153 -7.44 -19.14 -0.59
N LEU A 154 -7.10 -18.58 0.56
CA LEU A 154 -7.75 -18.91 1.83
C LEU A 154 -9.03 -18.08 1.94
N LEU A 155 -10.15 -18.73 2.17
CA LEU A 155 -11.48 -18.13 2.19
C LEU A 155 -12.12 -18.29 3.56
N VAL A 156 -12.84 -17.27 4.01
CA VAL A 156 -13.88 -17.43 5.04
C VAL A 156 -15.23 -17.38 4.37
N ILE A 157 -16.03 -18.40 4.64
CA ILE A 157 -17.36 -18.61 4.10
C ILE A 157 -18.37 -18.47 5.25
N ASP A 158 -19.39 -17.64 5.04
CA ASP A 158 -20.55 -17.56 5.92
C ASP A 158 -21.52 -18.70 5.59
N ARG A 159 -21.62 -19.69 6.47
CA ARG A 159 -22.40 -20.90 6.25
C ARG A 159 -23.91 -20.65 6.23
N GLN A 160 -24.39 -19.56 6.85
CA GLN A 160 -25.80 -19.20 6.77
C GLN A 160 -26.13 -18.71 5.36
N LYS A 161 -25.32 -17.77 4.86
CA LYS A 161 -25.42 -17.24 3.49
C LYS A 161 -25.23 -18.32 2.42
N MET A 162 -24.35 -19.29 2.68
CA MET A 162 -24.09 -20.40 1.76
C MET A 162 -25.35 -21.20 1.43
N ASN A 163 -26.22 -21.39 2.43
CA ASN A 163 -27.47 -22.12 2.28
C ASN A 163 -28.56 -21.30 1.57
N GLU A 164 -28.47 -19.96 1.62
CA GLU A 164 -29.46 -19.03 1.08
C GLU A 164 -29.15 -18.61 -0.38
N ASP A 165 -27.88 -18.29 -0.69
CA ASP A 165 -27.48 -17.59 -1.92
C ASP A 165 -26.83 -18.50 -3.00
N GLY A 166 -27.07 -19.81 -2.93
CA GLY A 166 -26.67 -20.73 -4.01
C GLY A 166 -25.22 -21.23 -3.96
N GLY A 167 -24.66 -21.40 -2.75
CA GLY A 167 -23.40 -22.13 -2.53
C GLY A 167 -22.22 -21.30 -2.03
N ALA A 168 -21.07 -21.95 -1.87
CA ALA A 168 -19.91 -21.40 -1.17
C ALA A 168 -19.36 -20.10 -1.79
N ALA A 169 -19.36 -19.99 -3.12
CA ALA A 169 -18.87 -18.81 -3.82
C ALA A 169 -19.67 -17.54 -3.48
N ALA A 170 -20.99 -17.63 -3.34
CA ALA A 170 -21.81 -16.48 -2.96
C ALA A 170 -21.60 -16.03 -1.51
N ALA A 171 -21.04 -16.93 -0.68
CA ALA A 171 -20.89 -16.79 0.75
C ALA A 171 -19.48 -16.43 1.22
N VAL A 172 -18.56 -16.07 0.32
CA VAL A 172 -17.21 -15.62 0.67
C VAL A 172 -17.26 -14.22 1.30
N VAL A 173 -16.82 -14.10 2.55
CA VAL A 173 -16.88 -12.88 3.37
C VAL A 173 -15.51 -12.38 3.85
N GLY A 174 -14.46 -13.18 3.67
CA GLY A 174 -13.08 -12.80 3.96
C GLY A 174 -12.09 -13.64 3.16
N THR A 175 -10.90 -13.11 2.90
CA THR A 175 -9.88 -13.84 2.14
C THR A 175 -8.45 -13.44 2.47
N TYR A 176 -7.51 -14.38 2.25
CA TYR A 176 -6.09 -14.15 2.04
C TYR A 176 -5.65 -14.81 0.72
N ARG A 177 -4.69 -14.21 0.03
CA ARG A 177 -3.91 -14.87 -1.01
C ARG A 177 -2.58 -15.33 -0.42
N LEU A 178 -2.21 -16.58 -0.68
CA LEU A 178 -1.03 -17.23 -0.11
C LEU A 178 -0.13 -17.74 -1.23
N LEU A 179 1.13 -17.30 -1.23
CA LEU A 179 2.14 -17.72 -2.20
C LEU A 179 3.31 -18.35 -1.45
N ARG A 180 3.49 -19.66 -1.56
CA ARG A 180 4.64 -20.37 -0.97
C ARG A 180 5.90 -20.18 -1.80
N ARG A 181 7.08 -20.22 -1.18
CA ARG A 181 8.38 -20.15 -1.88
C ARG A 181 8.49 -21.26 -2.93
N SER A 182 8.17 -22.50 -2.58
CA SER A 182 8.20 -23.62 -3.53
C SER A 182 7.35 -23.40 -4.79
N VAL A 183 6.34 -22.54 -4.74
CA VAL A 183 5.55 -22.11 -5.90
C VAL A 183 6.21 -20.90 -6.56
N ALA A 184 6.50 -19.85 -5.80
CA ALA A 184 7.09 -18.60 -6.29
C ALA A 184 8.33 -18.83 -7.17
N VAL A 185 9.26 -19.70 -6.73
CA VAL A 185 10.52 -19.98 -7.45
C VAL A 185 10.33 -20.68 -8.80
N ARG A 186 9.20 -21.37 -9.01
CA ARG A 186 8.85 -22.02 -10.28
C ARG A 186 8.05 -21.11 -11.23
N HIS A 187 7.66 -19.93 -10.75
CA HIS A 187 6.82 -19.00 -11.48
C HIS A 187 7.48 -17.61 -11.54
N ARG A 188 6.80 -16.58 -11.01
CA ARG A 188 7.17 -15.17 -11.17
C ARG A 188 7.99 -14.61 -10.00
N GLY A 189 8.41 -15.46 -9.06
CA GLY A 189 8.89 -15.00 -7.76
C GLY A 189 7.75 -14.50 -6.88
N PHE A 190 8.11 -13.78 -5.82
CA PHE A 190 7.16 -13.13 -4.92
C PHE A 190 6.72 -11.78 -5.46
N TYR A 191 5.47 -11.39 -5.23
CA TYR A 191 4.95 -10.10 -5.69
C TYR A 191 5.69 -8.92 -5.07
N SER A 192 5.96 -8.98 -3.76
CA SER A 192 6.65 -7.93 -3.01
C SER A 192 8.10 -7.73 -3.44
N ALA A 193 8.68 -8.61 -4.27
CA ALA A 193 10.00 -8.39 -4.87
C ALA A 193 10.03 -7.17 -5.81
N ALA A 194 8.87 -6.72 -6.29
CA ALA A 194 8.75 -5.48 -7.05
C ALA A 194 8.91 -4.23 -6.19
N GLU A 195 8.78 -4.34 -4.87
CA GLU A 195 8.76 -3.22 -3.90
C GLU A 195 9.93 -3.29 -2.91
N TYR A 196 10.36 -4.50 -2.57
CA TYR A 196 11.38 -4.79 -1.56
C TYR A 196 12.45 -5.74 -2.10
N ASP A 197 13.69 -5.51 -1.69
CA ASP A 197 14.74 -6.51 -1.74
C ASP A 197 14.44 -7.60 -0.70
N LEU A 198 14.09 -8.78 -1.19
CA LEU A 198 13.73 -9.95 -0.39
C LEU A 198 14.90 -10.90 -0.15
N GLU A 199 16.12 -10.57 -0.63
CA GLU A 199 17.28 -11.46 -0.53
C GLU A 199 17.53 -12.00 0.90
N PRO A 200 17.42 -11.20 1.99
CA PRO A 200 17.58 -11.72 3.34
C PRO A 200 16.61 -12.87 3.68
N LEU A 201 15.35 -12.77 3.23
CA LEU A 201 14.36 -13.82 3.43
C LEU A 201 14.63 -15.04 2.54
N MET A 202 15.12 -14.82 1.32
CA MET A 202 15.41 -15.90 0.38
C MET A 202 16.58 -16.78 0.83
N ARG A 203 17.52 -16.24 1.62
CA ARG A 203 18.65 -17.00 2.19
C ARG A 203 18.26 -17.89 3.37
N LEU A 204 17.08 -17.70 3.97
CA LEU A 204 16.63 -18.57 5.07
C LEU A 204 16.31 -19.96 4.54
N PRO A 205 16.65 -21.04 5.26
CA PRO A 205 16.21 -22.38 4.90
C PRO A 205 14.70 -22.56 5.14
N GLY A 206 14.15 -23.63 4.57
CA GLY A 206 12.76 -24.03 4.80
C GLY A 206 11.74 -23.32 3.90
N GLU A 207 10.45 -23.49 4.21
CA GLU A 207 9.35 -22.92 3.43
C GLU A 207 8.95 -21.56 4.02
N ILE A 208 8.76 -20.57 3.14
CA ILE A 208 8.20 -19.27 3.51
C ILE A 208 6.97 -18.97 2.66
N VAL A 209 6.07 -18.15 3.17
CA VAL A 209 4.84 -17.78 2.45
C VAL A 209 4.66 -16.26 2.44
N GLU A 210 4.39 -15.73 1.26
CA GLU A 210 3.92 -14.36 1.07
C GLU A 210 2.39 -14.32 1.23
N LEU A 211 1.92 -13.43 2.09
CA LEU A 211 0.52 -13.14 2.30
C LEU A 211 0.19 -11.83 1.58
N GLY A 212 -0.91 -11.83 0.86
CA GLY A 212 -1.38 -10.64 0.18
C GLY A 212 -2.89 -10.61 0.03
N ARG A 213 -3.37 -9.49 -0.52
CA ARG A 213 -4.77 -9.28 -0.90
C ARG A 213 -5.78 -9.64 0.21
N SER A 214 -5.39 -9.39 1.45
CA SER A 214 -6.20 -9.71 2.61
C SER A 214 -7.34 -8.72 2.78
N CYS A 215 -8.58 -9.18 2.83
CA CYS A 215 -9.72 -8.32 3.12
C CYS A 215 -10.86 -9.06 3.79
N VAL A 216 -11.72 -8.29 4.45
CA VAL A 216 -12.96 -8.76 5.08
C VAL A 216 -14.07 -7.80 4.66
N GLU A 217 -15.20 -8.36 4.25
CA GLU A 217 -16.40 -7.60 3.90
C GLU A 217 -16.84 -6.72 5.08
N ALA A 218 -17.24 -5.49 4.80
CA ALA A 218 -17.43 -4.44 5.81
C ALA A 218 -18.32 -4.86 6.98
N LYS A 219 -19.45 -5.53 6.70
CA LYS A 219 -20.41 -5.99 7.73
C LYS A 219 -19.86 -7.07 8.67
N TYR A 220 -18.74 -7.72 8.32
CA TYR A 220 -18.16 -8.82 9.10
C TYR A 220 -16.88 -8.45 9.88
N ARG A 221 -16.42 -7.20 9.82
CA ARG A 221 -15.16 -6.80 10.46
C ARG A 221 -15.19 -6.85 11.98
N SER A 222 -16.37 -6.72 12.59
CA SER A 222 -16.61 -6.95 14.02
C SER A 222 -16.93 -8.42 14.36
N GLY A 223 -17.31 -9.23 13.37
CA GLY A 223 -17.91 -10.57 13.55
C GLY A 223 -16.93 -11.73 13.72
N GLY A 224 -15.68 -11.47 14.11
CA GLY A 224 -14.70 -12.54 14.34
C GLY A 224 -14.12 -13.21 13.07
N VAL A 225 -14.50 -12.78 11.86
CA VAL A 225 -13.97 -13.31 10.59
C VAL A 225 -12.44 -13.22 10.52
N MET A 226 -11.85 -12.14 11.03
CA MET A 226 -10.39 -12.02 11.12
C MET A 226 -9.79 -13.12 12.00
N HIS A 227 -10.40 -13.44 13.13
CA HIS A 227 -9.92 -14.54 13.98
C HIS A 227 -9.97 -15.89 13.24
N VAL A 228 -11.05 -16.12 12.48
CA VAL A 228 -11.22 -17.33 11.68
C VAL A 228 -10.19 -17.41 10.55
N LEU A 229 -9.94 -16.32 9.82
CA LEU A 229 -8.85 -16.25 8.82
C LEU A 229 -7.51 -16.63 9.42
N TRP A 230 -7.17 -16.09 10.60
CA TRP A 230 -5.91 -16.40 11.29
C TRP A 230 -5.83 -17.87 11.73
N ARG A 231 -6.94 -18.50 12.14
CA ARG A 231 -6.97 -19.94 12.41
C ARG A 231 -6.67 -20.76 11.15
N GLY A 232 -7.31 -20.41 10.02
CA GLY A 232 -7.04 -21.06 8.73
C GLY A 232 -5.58 -20.87 8.29
N LEU A 233 -5.03 -19.66 8.48
CA LEU A 233 -3.64 -19.37 8.19
C LEU A 233 -2.68 -20.22 9.02
N MET A 234 -2.98 -20.47 10.31
CA MET A 234 -2.15 -21.34 11.15
C MET A 234 -2.24 -22.81 10.73
N ALA A 235 -3.42 -23.29 10.34
CA ALA A 235 -3.56 -24.63 9.78
C ALA A 235 -2.78 -24.79 8.47
N TYR A 236 -2.82 -23.78 7.61
CA TYR A 236 -2.03 -23.73 6.39
C TYR A 236 -0.52 -23.73 6.67
N VAL A 237 -0.07 -22.94 7.66
CA VAL A 237 1.32 -22.92 8.12
C VAL A 237 1.79 -24.30 8.58
N GLN A 238 0.99 -25.00 9.38
CA GLN A 238 1.30 -26.33 9.88
C GLN A 238 1.32 -27.37 8.74
N MET A 239 0.33 -27.33 7.86
CA MET A 239 0.21 -28.24 6.71
C MET A 239 1.43 -28.19 5.79
N HIS A 240 2.04 -27.01 5.62
CA HIS A 240 3.13 -26.80 4.68
C HIS A 240 4.50 -26.59 5.33
N ASP A 241 4.63 -26.85 6.64
CA ASP A 241 5.87 -26.63 7.41
C ASP A 241 6.50 -25.26 7.17
N ILE A 242 5.67 -24.22 7.22
CA ILE A 242 6.10 -22.85 6.93
C ILE A 242 6.82 -22.28 8.15
N ASN A 243 8.07 -21.83 7.95
CA ASN A 243 8.90 -21.27 9.01
C ASN A 243 8.73 -19.75 9.16
N LEU A 244 8.27 -19.08 8.10
CA LEU A 244 8.14 -17.62 8.06
C LEU A 244 7.03 -17.18 7.11
N MET A 245 6.19 -16.28 7.62
CA MET A 245 5.20 -15.55 6.84
C MET A 245 5.71 -14.12 6.62
N PHE A 246 5.47 -13.56 5.44
CA PHE A 246 5.76 -12.16 5.18
C PHE A 246 4.78 -11.56 4.17
N GLY A 247 4.81 -10.25 3.99
CA GLY A 247 4.02 -9.56 2.97
C GLY A 247 3.84 -8.09 3.31
N CYS A 248 3.28 -7.34 2.36
CA CYS A 248 2.99 -5.93 2.56
C CYS A 248 1.71 -5.74 3.37
N ALA A 249 1.81 -5.01 4.48
CA ALA A 249 0.67 -4.49 5.22
C ALA A 249 0.72 -2.96 5.19
N SER A 250 -0.45 -2.33 5.17
CA SER A 250 -0.54 -0.99 4.61
C SER A 250 -1.29 0.00 5.48
N PHE A 251 -0.85 1.25 5.41
CA PHE A 251 -1.61 2.43 5.81
C PHE A 251 -2.42 2.93 4.62
N HIS A 252 -3.66 3.37 4.85
CA HIS A 252 -4.48 3.94 3.78
C HIS A 252 -4.17 5.42 3.57
N GLY A 253 -3.85 5.80 2.34
CA GLY A 253 -3.36 7.13 1.95
C GLY A 253 -1.99 7.05 1.28
N THR A 254 -1.55 8.15 0.67
CA THR A 254 -0.29 8.20 -0.11
C THR A 254 0.67 9.31 0.35
N ASP A 255 0.35 10.03 1.43
CA ASP A 255 1.24 11.02 2.03
C ASP A 255 1.93 10.45 3.28
N PRO A 256 3.23 10.10 3.21
CA PRO A 256 3.94 9.50 4.34
C PRO A 256 4.05 10.40 5.56
N ARG A 257 3.97 11.72 5.38
CA ARG A 257 4.06 12.69 6.49
C ARG A 257 2.89 12.54 7.47
N VAL A 258 1.73 12.09 6.98
CA VAL A 258 0.56 11.79 7.81
C VAL A 258 0.85 10.65 8.79
N PHE A 259 1.80 9.76 8.45
CA PHE A 259 2.14 8.57 9.21
C PHE A 259 3.55 8.62 9.82
N ASP A 260 4.22 9.78 9.85
CA ASP A 260 5.60 9.93 10.34
C ASP A 260 5.80 9.28 11.72
N ARG A 261 4.85 9.51 12.63
CA ARG A 261 4.88 8.93 13.98
C ARG A 261 4.76 7.41 13.97
N SER A 262 3.78 6.87 13.24
CA SER A 262 3.55 5.43 13.14
C SER A 262 4.68 4.70 12.43
N LEU A 263 5.20 5.27 11.33
CA LEU A 263 6.33 4.71 10.60
C LEU A 263 7.61 4.74 11.45
N SER A 264 7.87 5.84 12.15
CA SER A 264 9.00 5.96 13.08
C SER A 264 8.88 4.96 14.23
N TYR A 265 7.68 4.78 14.76
CA TYR A 265 7.42 3.77 15.76
C TYR A 265 7.74 2.35 15.24
N LEU A 266 7.27 1.98 14.05
CA LEU A 266 7.59 0.69 13.45
C LEU A 266 9.10 0.51 13.24
N HIS A 267 9.79 1.53 12.71
CA HIS A 267 11.24 1.48 12.51
C HIS A 267 12.02 1.33 13.83
N HIS A 268 11.72 2.12 14.85
CA HIS A 268 12.53 2.10 16.07
C HIS A 268 12.22 0.89 16.96
N PHE A 269 10.99 0.39 16.97
CA PHE A 269 10.55 -0.63 17.93
C PHE A 269 10.35 -2.02 17.33
N HIS A 270 10.21 -2.14 16.01
CA HIS A 270 9.85 -3.40 15.35
C HIS A 270 10.71 -3.75 14.13
N LEU A 271 11.76 -2.98 13.81
CA LEU A 271 12.63 -3.28 12.67
C LEU A 271 13.29 -4.66 12.82
N ALA A 272 13.20 -5.45 11.76
CA ALA A 272 13.75 -6.79 11.73
C ALA A 272 15.28 -6.78 11.93
N PRO A 273 15.88 -7.85 12.48
CA PRO A 273 17.33 -8.01 12.44
C PRO A 273 17.82 -8.11 10.99
N PRO A 274 19.07 -7.74 10.67
CA PRO A 274 19.56 -7.68 9.29
C PRO A 274 19.34 -8.95 8.45
N SER A 275 19.42 -10.13 9.07
CA SER A 275 19.17 -11.42 8.40
C SER A 275 17.71 -11.66 7.98
N LEU A 276 16.76 -10.89 8.53
CA LEU A 276 15.32 -11.02 8.28
C LEU A 276 14.71 -9.73 7.74
N ARG A 277 15.53 -8.77 7.29
CA ARG A 277 15.10 -7.40 7.00
C ARG A 277 15.03 -7.14 5.49
N PRO A 278 13.89 -7.39 4.84
CA PRO A 278 13.58 -6.79 3.55
C PRO A 278 13.80 -5.30 3.59
N ARG A 279 14.29 -4.75 2.48
CA ARG A 279 14.50 -3.31 2.34
C ARG A 279 13.77 -2.80 1.11
N ALA A 280 13.00 -1.73 1.26
CA ALA A 280 12.34 -1.10 0.13
C ALA A 280 13.37 -0.73 -0.96
N LEU A 281 13.03 -1.00 -2.22
CA LEU A 281 13.94 -0.76 -3.33
C LEU A 281 14.30 0.73 -3.44
N PRO A 282 15.52 1.10 -3.89
CA PRO A 282 16.00 2.48 -3.83
C PRO A 282 15.07 3.53 -4.46
N LEU A 283 14.38 3.19 -5.56
CA LEU A 283 13.48 4.11 -6.25
C LEU A 283 12.10 4.28 -5.58
N GLN A 284 11.77 3.40 -4.64
CA GLN A 284 10.48 3.35 -3.94
C GLN A 284 10.61 3.63 -2.44
N PHE A 285 11.85 3.71 -1.94
CA PHE A 285 12.18 3.84 -0.53
C PHE A 285 11.62 5.11 0.07
N VAL A 286 10.70 4.94 1.02
CA VAL A 286 10.25 6.00 1.94
C VAL A 286 10.90 5.77 3.29
N ARG A 287 11.62 6.79 3.75
CA ARG A 287 12.26 6.79 5.05
C ARG A 287 11.22 6.70 6.16
N MET A 288 11.43 5.79 7.12
CA MET A 288 10.52 5.56 8.23
C MET A 288 11.00 6.18 9.55
N ASP A 289 12.24 6.64 9.68
CA ASP A 289 12.85 7.09 10.95
C ASP A 289 12.84 8.63 11.12
N THR A 290 11.79 9.30 10.65
CA THR A 290 11.71 10.77 10.63
C THR A 290 11.67 11.39 12.02
N ILE A 291 11.11 10.71 13.01
CA ILE A 291 11.10 11.09 14.42
C ILE A 291 12.16 10.26 15.17
N PRO A 292 13.04 10.89 15.97
CA PRO A 292 14.01 10.16 16.78
C PRO A 292 13.31 9.30 17.82
N ARG A 293 13.90 8.15 18.18
CA ARG A 293 13.31 7.19 19.14
C ARG A 293 12.80 7.82 20.43
N SER A 294 13.53 8.80 20.99
CA SER A 294 13.18 9.50 22.23
C SER A 294 11.99 10.46 22.09
N GLY A 295 11.64 10.87 20.86
CA GLY A 295 10.52 11.77 20.58
C GLY A 295 9.21 11.07 20.23
N ILE A 296 9.17 9.73 20.29
CA ILE A 296 7.99 8.96 19.89
C ILE A 296 7.04 8.80 21.08
N ASP A 297 5.85 9.39 20.95
CA ASP A 297 4.70 9.01 21.75
C ASP A 297 4.21 7.63 21.30
N VAL A 298 4.63 6.60 22.05
CA VAL A 298 4.33 5.20 21.75
C VAL A 298 2.83 4.92 21.80
N GLN A 299 2.09 5.50 22.74
CA GLN A 299 0.67 5.23 22.90
C GLN A 299 -0.10 5.78 21.71
N ALA A 300 0.22 7.00 21.31
CA ALA A 300 -0.44 7.63 20.19
C ALA A 300 -0.03 6.98 18.85
N ALA A 301 1.24 6.61 18.67
CA ALA A 301 1.69 5.84 17.51
C ALA A 301 0.94 4.50 17.40
N MET A 302 0.82 3.76 18.51
CA MET A 302 0.07 2.51 18.54
C MET A 302 -1.40 2.73 18.21
N SER A 303 -2.02 3.84 18.62
CA SER A 303 -3.42 4.13 18.32
C SER A 303 -3.67 4.32 16.81
N GLU A 304 -2.72 4.92 16.10
CA GLU A 304 -2.79 5.22 14.66
C GLU A 304 -2.58 4.00 13.77
N LEU A 305 -1.92 2.94 14.26
CA LEU A 305 -1.62 1.78 13.44
C LEU A 305 -2.90 1.11 12.90
N PRO A 306 -2.91 0.71 11.62
CA PRO A 306 -3.98 -0.11 11.04
C PRO A 306 -4.24 -1.37 11.87
N PRO A 307 -5.52 -1.81 12.02
CA PRO A 307 -5.86 -3.01 12.79
C PRO A 307 -5.09 -4.26 12.37
N LEU A 308 -4.81 -4.42 11.07
CA LEU A 308 -4.05 -5.55 10.55
C LEU A 308 -2.59 -5.54 11.04
N ILE A 309 -1.92 -4.38 10.96
CA ILE A 309 -0.54 -4.21 11.47
C ILE A 309 -0.50 -4.47 12.98
N LYS A 310 -1.45 -3.94 13.75
CA LYS A 310 -1.60 -4.26 15.18
C LYS A 310 -1.76 -5.77 15.42
N GLY A 311 -2.48 -6.46 14.55
CA GLY A 311 -2.61 -7.93 14.56
C GLY A 311 -1.26 -8.64 14.48
N TYR A 312 -0.46 -8.29 13.48
CA TYR A 312 0.88 -8.85 13.30
C TYR A 312 1.84 -8.50 14.45
N LEU A 313 1.83 -7.26 14.94
CA LEU A 313 2.69 -6.87 16.07
C LEU A 313 2.35 -7.68 17.33
N ARG A 314 1.06 -7.95 17.60
CA ARG A 314 0.67 -8.85 18.71
C ARG A 314 1.20 -10.26 18.54
N ALA A 315 1.29 -10.75 17.30
CA ALA A 315 1.93 -12.02 16.98
C ALA A 315 3.46 -12.00 17.16
N GLY A 316 4.07 -10.84 17.35
CA GLY A 316 5.52 -10.67 17.50
C GLY A 316 6.24 -10.48 16.17
N SER A 317 5.56 -9.89 15.19
CA SER A 317 6.15 -9.60 13.90
C SER A 317 7.24 -8.53 13.96
N PHE A 318 8.09 -8.53 12.96
CA PHE A 318 9.01 -7.45 12.62
C PHE A 318 8.52 -6.67 11.39
N VAL A 319 9.18 -5.56 11.09
CA VAL A 319 9.03 -4.81 9.84
C VAL A 319 10.34 -4.71 9.06
N GLY A 320 10.25 -4.58 7.74
CA GLY A 320 11.37 -4.25 6.86
C GLY A 320 11.86 -2.80 7.03
N ASP A 321 12.94 -2.48 6.30
CA ASP A 321 13.49 -1.13 6.22
C ASP A 321 12.91 -0.35 5.04
N GLY A 322 12.32 0.80 5.36
CA GLY A 322 11.65 1.67 4.40
C GLY A 322 10.21 1.22 4.10
N ALA A 323 9.36 2.20 3.86
CA ALA A 323 8.01 2.00 3.36
C ALA A 323 7.97 2.24 1.84
N VAL A 324 6.85 1.88 1.19
CA VAL A 324 6.63 2.07 -0.25
C VAL A 324 5.28 2.75 -0.48
N ILE A 325 5.22 3.74 -1.38
CA ILE A 325 3.96 4.41 -1.73
C ILE A 325 3.33 3.67 -2.92
N ASP A 326 2.31 2.88 -2.66
CA ASP A 326 1.48 2.27 -3.69
C ASP A 326 0.33 3.21 -4.06
N ARG A 327 0.54 3.92 -5.18
CA ARG A 327 -0.45 4.86 -5.74
C ARG A 327 -1.63 4.16 -6.40
N GLN A 328 -1.49 2.89 -6.77
CA GLN A 328 -2.59 2.12 -7.33
C GLN A 328 -3.58 1.77 -6.23
N PHE A 329 -3.11 1.24 -5.11
CA PHE A 329 -3.97 0.86 -3.98
C PHE A 329 -4.29 2.00 -3.02
N ASN A 330 -3.71 3.18 -3.25
CA ASN A 330 -3.85 4.35 -2.37
C ASN A 330 -3.37 4.02 -0.95
N THR A 331 -2.15 3.49 -0.88
CA THR A 331 -1.55 3.00 0.37
C THR A 331 -0.09 3.40 0.53
N ILE A 332 0.37 3.28 1.77
CA ILE A 332 1.78 3.20 2.13
C ILE A 332 2.02 1.84 2.76
N ASP A 333 2.86 1.05 2.10
CA ASP A 333 3.10 -0.33 2.43
C ASP A 333 4.36 -0.47 3.27
N VAL A 334 4.29 -1.34 4.26
CA VAL A 334 5.42 -1.78 5.07
C VAL A 334 5.51 -3.30 4.97
N CYS A 335 6.68 -3.82 4.62
CA CYS A 335 6.91 -5.26 4.62
C CYS A 335 6.89 -5.78 6.06
N VAL A 336 5.94 -6.65 6.40
CA VAL A 336 5.81 -7.28 7.71
C VAL A 336 6.36 -8.70 7.64
N ILE A 337 7.05 -9.13 8.69
CA ILE A 337 7.69 -10.44 8.79
C ILE A 337 7.25 -11.12 10.08
N VAL A 338 6.75 -12.34 10.01
CA VAL A 338 6.29 -13.12 11.17
C VAL A 338 6.93 -14.50 11.13
N LYS A 339 7.82 -14.77 12.07
CA LYS A 339 8.32 -16.14 12.27
C LYS A 339 7.23 -16.98 12.93
N THR A 340 7.01 -18.20 12.42
CA THR A 340 5.88 -19.03 12.86
C THR A 340 6.09 -19.61 14.26
N ASP A 341 7.34 -19.88 14.65
CA ASP A 341 7.74 -20.27 16.01
C ASP A 341 7.32 -19.26 17.10
N LEU A 342 7.38 -17.96 16.79
CA LEU A 342 6.94 -16.89 17.71
C LEU A 342 5.43 -16.89 17.93
N ILE A 343 4.66 -17.35 16.95
CA ILE A 343 3.21 -17.48 17.06
C ILE A 343 2.89 -18.65 17.98
N THR A 344 3.46 -19.83 17.70
CA THR A 344 3.24 -21.05 18.49
C THR A 344 3.60 -20.85 19.95
N ALA A 345 4.77 -20.27 20.26
CA ALA A 345 5.20 -20.00 21.64
C ALA A 345 4.24 -19.10 22.44
N LYS A 346 3.52 -18.19 21.76
CA LYS A 346 2.50 -17.34 22.38
C LYS A 346 1.15 -18.05 22.53
N TYR A 347 0.75 -18.86 21.55
CA TYR A 347 -0.44 -19.70 21.64
C TYR A 347 -0.32 -20.69 22.81
N ASP A 348 0.82 -21.36 22.94
CA ASP A 348 1.10 -22.29 24.03
C ASP A 348 1.04 -21.61 25.40
N ARG A 349 1.58 -20.38 25.51
CA ARG A 349 1.52 -19.59 26.75
C ARG A 349 0.09 -19.19 27.11
N ARG A 350 -0.77 -18.90 26.14
CA ARG A 350 -2.18 -18.55 26.37
C ARG A 350 -2.99 -19.77 26.81
N TYR A 351 -2.75 -20.92 26.18
CA TYR A 351 -3.41 -22.18 26.55
C TYR A 351 -2.97 -22.65 27.95
N ARG A 352 -1.67 -22.55 28.26
CA ARG A 352 -1.14 -22.88 29.59
C ARG A 352 -1.69 -21.98 30.70
N LYS A 353 -1.96 -20.70 30.40
CA LYS A 353 -2.62 -19.79 31.35
C LYS A 353 -4.10 -20.12 31.59
N GLN A 354 -4.82 -20.57 30.56
CA GLN A 354 -6.22 -21.00 30.70
C GLN A 354 -6.33 -22.35 31.43
N ALA A 355 -5.36 -23.24 31.26
CA ALA A 355 -5.29 -24.51 32.00
C ALA A 355 -4.85 -24.37 33.46
N SER A 356 -4.38 -23.19 33.88
CA SER A 356 -3.90 -22.91 35.24
C SER A 356 -4.85 -22.06 36.10
N GLU A 357 -6.06 -21.73 35.60
CA GLU A 357 -7.12 -21.19 36.45
C GLU A 357 -7.78 -22.35 37.19
N PRO A 358 -7.62 -22.48 38.53
CA PRO A 358 -8.30 -23.52 39.27
C PRO A 358 -9.80 -23.28 39.19
N THR A 359 -10.56 -24.30 38.81
CA THR A 359 -12.01 -24.33 38.96
C THR A 359 -12.29 -24.14 40.44
N GLY A 360 -12.85 -22.98 40.80
CA GLY A 360 -13.13 -22.62 42.18
C GLY A 360 -13.98 -23.69 42.85
N SER A 361 -13.45 -24.24 43.95
CA SER A 361 -14.17 -25.04 44.94
C SER A 361 -15.02 -24.15 45.83
#